data_AF-A0A1Y6MG61-F1
#
_entry.id   AF-A0A1Y6MG61-F1
#
_cell.length_a   1.000
_cell.length_b   1.000
_cell.length_c   1.000
_cell.angle_alpha   90.00
_cell.angle_beta   90.00
_cell.angle_gamma   90.00
#
_symmetry.space_group_name_H-M   'P 1'
#
loop_
_entity.id
_entity.type
_entity.pdbx_description
1 polymer ?
#
loop_
_entity_poly.entity_id
_entity_poly.type
_entity_poly.pdbx_seq_one_letter_code
_entity_poly.pdbx_strand_id
1 'polypeptide(L)'
;MFIEVKLGLAVIFFMWMLTRSLYKKATWLQLTIVGLQIFSVLLLIELSITHYFPEFLEAKWFIGVFFAAVFIIAAAKERYLSKNEQQEIN
;
A
#
# COMPACT_ATOMS: atom_id res chain seq x y z
N MET A 1 3.72 19.27 17.08
CA MET A 1 3.42 18.15 18.00
C MET A 1 2.31 17.22 17.51
N PHE A 2 1.03 17.62 17.42
CA PHE A 2 -0.06 16.66 17.08
C PHE A 2 0.02 16.12 15.64
N ILE A 3 0.39 16.95 14.67
CA ILE A 3 0.53 16.52 13.26
C ILE A 3 1.79 15.67 13.03
N GLU A 4 2.90 15.99 13.69
CA GLU A 4 4.14 15.20 13.62
C GLU A 4 3.93 13.80 14.21
N VAL A 5 3.16 13.68 15.30
CA VAL A 5 2.78 12.37 15.85
C VAL A 5 1.91 11.59 14.86
N LYS A 6 0.92 12.24 14.20
CA LYS A 6 0.11 11.59 13.16
C LYS A 6 0.96 11.11 11.98
N LEU A 7 1.90 11.95 11.53
CA LEU A 7 2.82 11.61 10.45
C LEU A 7 3.71 10.43 10.85
N GLY A 8 4.27 10.45 12.06
CA GLY A 8 5.08 9.35 12.60
C GLY A 8 4.29 8.04 12.66
N LEU A 9 3.04 8.07 13.13
CA LEU A 9 2.16 6.90 13.13
C LEU A 9 1.84 6.41 11.71
N ALA A 10 1.60 7.32 10.76
CA ALA A 10 1.35 6.96 9.36
C ALA A 10 2.57 6.30 8.72
N VAL A 11 3.79 6.77 9.01
CA VAL A 11 5.05 6.15 8.57
C VAL A 11 5.18 4.74 9.16
N ILE A 12 4.99 4.58 10.47
CA ILE A 12 5.07 3.28 11.14
C ILE A 12 4.04 2.30 10.55
N PHE A 13 2.80 2.76 10.35
CA PHE A 13 1.73 1.97 9.76
C PHE A 13 2.04 1.56 8.31
N PHE A 14 2.54 2.49 7.49
CA PHE A 14 2.96 2.20 6.12
C PHE A 14 4.08 1.17 6.09
N MET A 15 5.14 1.36 6.88
CA MET A 15 6.27 0.41 6.98
C MET A 15 5.80 -0.97 7.42
N TRP A 16 4.89 -1.05 8.39
CA TRP A 16 4.30 -2.31 8.82
C TRP A 16 3.52 -2.99 7.69
N MET A 17 2.76 -2.23 6.90
CA MET A 17 2.02 -2.77 5.75
C MET A 17 2.92 -3.30 4.63
N LEU A 18 4.12 -2.73 4.43
CA LEU A 18 5.12 -3.24 3.48
C LEU A 18 5.63 -4.65 3.86
N THR A 19 5.60 -5.01 5.14
CA THR A 19 6.02 -6.35 5.60
C THR A 19 4.97 -7.44 5.35
N ARG A 20 3.74 -7.07 4.95
CA ARG A 20 2.65 -8.01 4.77
C ARG A 20 2.70 -8.63 3.37
N SER A 21 3.14 -9.88 3.32
CA SER A 21 3.07 -10.70 2.10
C SER A 21 1.63 -11.14 1.79
N LEU A 22 1.35 -11.34 0.50
CA LEU A 22 0.09 -11.81 -0.06
C LEU A 22 0.17 -13.30 -0.47
N TYR A 23 1.37 -13.86 -0.51
CA TYR A 23 1.67 -15.21 -0.93
C TYR A 23 0.93 -16.31 -0.15
N LYS A 24 0.37 -17.30 -0.86
CA LYS A 24 -0.40 -18.43 -0.32
C LYS A 24 -1.56 -18.05 0.63
N LYS A 25 -2.09 -16.82 0.51
CA LYS A 25 -3.26 -16.36 1.27
C LYS A 25 -4.55 -16.53 0.46
N ALA A 26 -5.67 -16.68 1.17
CA ALA A 26 -6.99 -16.67 0.56
C ALA A 26 -7.26 -15.33 -0.18
N THR A 27 -7.98 -15.38 -1.30
CA THR A 27 -8.26 -14.21 -2.16
C THR A 27 -8.84 -13.02 -1.36
N TRP A 28 -9.78 -13.27 -0.46
CA TRP A 28 -10.37 -12.22 0.39
C TRP A 28 -9.35 -11.56 1.30
N LEU A 29 -8.44 -12.34 1.90
CA LEU A 29 -7.38 -11.81 2.74
C LEU A 29 -6.35 -11.02 1.92
N GLN A 30 -6.04 -11.48 0.71
CA GLN A 30 -5.19 -10.72 -0.22
C GLN A 30 -5.80 -9.37 -0.54
N LEU A 31 -7.08 -9.32 -0.91
CA LEU A 31 -7.79 -8.06 -1.21
C LEU A 31 -7.77 -7.11 -0.01
N THR A 32 -8.00 -7.61 1.20
CA THR A 32 -7.94 -6.78 2.42
C THR A 32 -6.54 -6.22 2.66
N ILE A 33 -5.48 -7.04 2.51
CA ILE A 33 -4.10 -6.58 2.69
C ILE A 33 -3.74 -5.51 1.65
N VAL A 34 -4.08 -5.72 0.37
CA VAL A 34 -3.84 -4.74 -0.69
C VAL A 34 -4.61 -3.45 -0.41
N GLY A 35 -5.88 -3.54 -0.03
CA GLY A 35 -6.67 -2.37 0.34
C GLY A 35 -6.05 -1.57 1.47
N LEU A 36 -5.53 -2.24 2.50
CA LEU A 36 -4.82 -1.61 3.62
C LEU A 36 -3.47 -1.01 3.19
N GLN A 37 -2.74 -1.65 2.27
CA GLN A 37 -1.48 -1.12 1.71
C GLN A 37 -1.72 0.16 0.89
N ILE A 38 -2.77 0.17 0.07
CA ILE A 38 -3.17 1.35 -0.69
C ILE A 38 -3.62 2.46 0.27
N PHE A 39 -4.45 2.13 1.26
CA PHE A 39 -4.90 3.11 2.24
C PHE A 39 -3.74 3.71 3.02
N SER A 40 -2.77 2.90 3.46
CA SER A 40 -1.63 3.37 4.24
C SER A 40 -0.76 4.36 3.47
N VAL A 41 -0.49 4.10 2.18
CA VAL A 41 0.30 5.02 1.34
C VAL A 41 -0.48 6.29 1.01
N LEU A 42 -1.78 6.20 0.74
CA LEU A 42 -2.62 7.37 0.48
C LEU A 42 -2.71 8.29 1.71
N LEU A 43 -2.87 7.71 2.90
CA LEU A 43 -2.86 8.47 4.16
C LEU A 43 -1.51 9.16 4.38
N LEU A 44 -0.40 8.46 4.13
CA LEU A 44 0.94 9.03 4.27
C LEU A 44 1.14 10.20 3.29
N ILE A 45 0.78 10.02 2.02
CA ILE A 45 0.85 11.07 0.99
C ILE A 45 -0.02 12.27 1.38
N GLU A 46 -1.26 12.03 1.83
CA GLU A 46 -2.18 13.07 2.27
C GLU A 46 -1.55 13.93 3.37
N LEU A 47 -1.02 13.30 4.42
CA LEU A 47 -0.41 14.02 5.53
C LEU A 47 0.89 14.72 5.12
N SER A 48 1.73 14.07 4.31
CA SER A 48 3.00 14.64 3.85
C SER A 48 2.80 15.85 2.94
N ILE A 49 1.93 15.74 1.92
CA ILE A 49 1.71 16.84 0.97
C ILE A 49 0.96 17.98 1.64
N THR A 50 -0.10 17.70 2.38
CA THR A 50 -0.91 18.75 3.02
C THR A 50 -0.10 19.53 4.06
N HIS A 51 0.91 18.93 4.71
CA HIS A 51 1.68 19.60 5.76
C HIS A 51 3.06 20.12 5.33
N TYR A 52 3.82 19.37 4.52
CA TYR A 52 5.20 19.71 4.19
C TYR A 52 5.40 20.20 2.77
N PHE A 53 4.54 19.80 1.83
CA PHE A 53 4.71 20.12 0.41
C PHE A 53 3.39 20.57 -0.23
N PRO A 54 2.75 21.64 0.29
CA PRO A 54 1.44 22.08 -0.18
C PRO A 54 1.43 22.48 -1.66
N GLU A 55 2.58 22.84 -2.23
CA GLU A 55 2.75 23.12 -3.65
C GLU A 55 2.38 21.94 -4.57
N PHE A 56 2.35 20.70 -4.05
CA PHE A 56 1.94 19.50 -4.81
C PHE A 56 0.50 19.05 -4.53
N LEU A 57 -0.35 19.89 -3.91
CA LEU A 57 -1.74 19.53 -3.59
C LEU A 57 -2.53 19.06 -4.83
N GLU A 58 -2.32 19.68 -5.99
CA GLU A 58 -2.96 19.28 -7.25
C GLU A 58 -2.40 17.95 -7.79
N ALA A 59 -1.10 17.70 -7.59
CA ALA A 59 -0.42 16.49 -8.03
C ALA A 59 -0.67 15.28 -7.11
N LYS A 60 -1.13 15.52 -5.87
CA LYS A 60 -1.37 14.51 -4.84
C LYS A 60 -2.16 13.30 -5.34
N TRP A 61 -3.22 13.55 -6.10
CA TRP A 61 -4.07 12.49 -6.65
C TRP A 61 -3.32 11.59 -7.63
N PHE A 62 -2.51 12.16 -8.53
CA PHE A 62 -1.71 11.40 -9.48
C PHE A 62 -0.65 10.55 -8.78
N ILE A 63 0.02 11.11 -7.76
CA ILE A 63 0.99 10.38 -6.93
C ILE A 63 0.28 9.21 -6.22
N GLY A 64 -0.88 9.47 -5.62
CA GLY A 64 -1.68 8.45 -4.95
C GLY A 64 -2.12 7.31 -5.87
N VAL A 65 -2.62 7.64 -7.07
CA VAL A 65 -3.01 6.65 -8.09
C VAL A 65 -1.82 5.82 -8.54
N PHE A 66 -0.65 6.45 -8.74
CA PHE A 66 0.58 5.74 -9.12
C PHE A 66 0.96 4.69 -8.07
N PHE A 67 1.03 5.07 -6.79
CA PHE A 67 1.34 4.11 -5.72
C PHE A 67 0.28 3.03 -5.56
N ALA A 68 -1.00 3.37 -5.73
CA ALA A 68 -2.07 2.38 -5.70
C ALA A 68 -1.87 1.32 -6.82
N ALA A 69 -1.52 1.76 -8.03
CA ALA A 69 -1.22 0.86 -9.14
C ALA A 69 -0.04 -0.07 -8.83
N VAL A 70 1.03 0.44 -8.21
CA VAL A 70 2.19 -0.36 -7.78
C VAL A 70 1.77 -1.49 -6.83
N PHE A 71 0.93 -1.22 -5.82
CA PHE A 71 0.45 -2.26 -4.90
C PHE A 71 -0.46 -3.28 -5.59
N ILE A 72 -1.32 -2.85 -6.50
CA ILE A 72 -2.17 -3.76 -7.29
C ILE A 72 -1.31 -4.69 -8.15
N ILE A 73 -0.29 -4.15 -8.83
CA ILE A 73 0.62 -4.95 -9.67
C ILE A 73 1.43 -5.93 -8.82
N ALA A 74 1.96 -5.49 -7.68
CA ALA A 74 2.68 -6.36 -6.75
C ALA A 74 1.80 -7.52 -6.27
N ALA A 75 0.54 -7.23 -5.95
CA ALA A 75 -0.43 -8.23 -5.55
C ALA A 75 -0.79 -9.22 -6.66
N ALA A 76 -0.96 -8.72 -7.89
CA ALA A 76 -1.21 -9.57 -9.05
C ALA A 76 -0.04 -10.53 -9.29
N LYS A 77 1.20 -10.04 -9.16
CA LYS A 77 2.42 -10.86 -9.26
C LYS A 77 2.47 -11.95 -8.19
N GLU A 78 2.26 -11.61 -6.91
CA GLU A 78 2.27 -12.60 -5.82
C GLU A 78 1.18 -13.65 -5.99
N ARG A 79 -0.01 -13.25 -6.46
CA ARG A 79 -1.10 -14.18 -6.74
C ARG A 79 -0.78 -15.13 -7.90
N TYR A 80 -0.14 -14.63 -8.95
CA TYR A 80 0.29 -15.46 -10.08
C TYR A 80 1.31 -16.52 -9.64
N LEU A 81 2.36 -16.10 -8.91
CA LEU A 81 3.37 -17.01 -8.37
C LEU A 81 2.77 -18.07 -7.44
N SER A 82 1.86 -17.66 -6.54
CA SER A 82 1.17 -18.58 -5.64
C SER A 82 0.32 -19.64 -6.37
N LYS A 83 -0.22 -19.33 -7.55
CA LYS A 83 -1.00 -20.28 -8.36
C LYS A 83 -0.09 -21.25 -9.12
N ASN A 84 1.00 -20.75 -9.71
CA ASN A 84 1.94 -21.58 -10.47
C ASN A 84 2.55 -22.66 -9.59
N GLU A 85 2.98 -22.33 -8.37
CA GLU A 85 3.50 -23.36 -7.45
C GLU A 85 2.45 -24.39 -7.03
N GLN A 86 1.19 -23.99 -6.88
CA GLN A 86 0.11 -24.94 -6.61
C GLN A 86 -0.15 -25.90 -7.78
N GLN A 87 0.25 -25.53 -9.01
CA GLN A 87 0.16 -26.39 -10.19
C GLN A 87 1.38 -27.32 -10.33
N GLU A 88 2.56 -26.95 -9.83
CA GLU A 88 3.76 -27.81 -9.88
C GLU A 88 3.77 -28.93 -8.82
N ILE A 89 2.99 -28.78 -7.73
CA ILE A 89 2.91 -29.74 -6.63
C ILE A 89 1.80 -30.81 -6.86
N ASN A 90 0.87 -30.56 -7.79
CA ASN A 90 -0.25 -31.46 -8.13
C ASN A 90 0.02 -32.21 -9.43
#